data_AF-A0A2L2XW45-F1
#
_entry.id   AF-A0A2L2XW45-F1
#
_cell.length_a   1.000
_cell.length_b   1.000
_cell.length_c   1.000
_cell.angle_alpha   90.00
_cell.angle_beta   90.00
_cell.angle_gamma   90.00
#
_symmetry.space_group_name_H-M   'P 1'
#
loop_
_entity.id
_entity.type
_entity.pdbx_description
1 polymer ?
#
loop_
_entity_poly.entity_id
_entity_poly.type
_entity_poly.pdbx_seq_one_letter_code
_entity_poly.pdbx_strand_id
1 'polypeptide(L)'
;LMFEDEEGNTDKVTFKELYEAVQLYEATYRKHGLQIGDRVACQMSNRKEAIFACLATVSIGAIWGSAVPYFGAQAATNIISKMEPKFLIVVDRHLDGGKEYNILDHLKFMVDGTPSLEKVIIVPSRRETLSMDFSHIRNSCFINNFLETGKLQDGSVPPLVFEQLPASHPVFLSFTSGTSGIV
;
A
#
# COMPACT_ATOMS: atom_id res chain seq x y z
N LEU A 1 -4.29 -4.51 18.30
CA LEU A 1 -5.16 -4.05 17.20
C LEU A 1 -6.17 -5.14 16.89
N MET A 2 -7.42 -4.76 16.67
CA MET A 2 -8.51 -5.65 16.25
C MET A 2 -8.88 -5.27 14.82
N PHE A 3 -8.97 -6.24 13.93
CA PHE A 3 -9.40 -6.04 12.55
C PHE A 3 -10.62 -6.91 12.30
N GLU A 4 -11.56 -6.37 11.52
CA GLU A 4 -12.78 -7.05 11.11
C GLU A 4 -13.10 -6.62 9.68
N ASP A 5 -13.44 -7.58 8.82
CA ASP A 5 -13.94 -7.31 7.47
C ASP A 5 -15.44 -7.60 7.35
N GLU A 6 -16.04 -7.20 6.22
CA GLU A 6 -17.49 -7.42 5.98
C GLU A 6 -17.88 -8.89 5.83
N GLU A 7 -16.91 -9.79 5.67
CA GLU A 7 -17.15 -11.24 5.61
C GLU A 7 -17.16 -11.86 7.03
N GLY A 8 -16.97 -11.04 8.07
CA GLY A 8 -16.93 -11.45 9.48
C GLY A 8 -15.61 -12.08 9.88
N ASN A 9 -14.57 -11.99 9.04
CA ASN A 9 -13.23 -12.43 9.43
C ASN A 9 -12.67 -11.43 10.45
N THR A 10 -12.16 -11.96 11.56
CA THR A 10 -11.52 -11.14 12.59
C THR A 10 -10.07 -11.53 12.76
N ASP A 11 -9.22 -10.54 13.03
CA ASP A 11 -7.81 -10.75 13.31
C ASP A 11 -7.34 -9.88 14.48
N LYS A 12 -6.36 -10.39 15.23
CA LYS A 12 -5.78 -9.71 16.39
C LYS A 12 -4.28 -9.61 16.20
N VAL A 13 -3.77 -8.40 16.33
CA VAL A 13 -2.33 -8.12 16.23
C VAL A 13 -1.88 -7.44 17.52
N THR A 14 -0.94 -8.06 18.22
CA THR A 14 -0.26 -7.49 19.39
C THR A 14 0.67 -6.36 18.97
N PHE A 15 1.10 -5.52 19.92
CA PHE A 15 2.10 -4.48 19.62
C PHE A 15 3.44 -5.06 19.16
N LYS A 16 3.81 -6.25 19.66
CA LYS A 16 5.02 -6.94 19.23
C LYS A 16 4.93 -7.38 17.77
N GLU A 17 3.84 -8.04 17.38
CA GLU A 17 3.61 -8.46 15.99
C GLU A 17 3.49 -7.25 15.05
N LEU A 18 2.86 -6.17 15.51
CA LEU A 18 2.82 -4.91 14.77
C LEU A 18 4.24 -4.38 14.52
N TYR A 19 5.08 -4.34 15.56
CA TYR A 19 6.45 -3.86 15.44
C TYR A 19 7.27 -4.71 14.47
N GLU A 20 7.21 -6.04 14.60
CA GLU A 20 7.90 -6.99 13.73
C GLU A 20 7.43 -6.89 12.27
N ALA A 21 6.13 -6.69 12.05
CA ALA A 21 5.59 -6.47 10.71
C ALA A 21 6.10 -5.15 10.13
N VAL A 22 6.03 -4.05 10.87
CA VAL A 22 6.51 -2.72 10.43
C VAL A 22 8.01 -2.76 10.13
N GLN A 23 8.79 -3.45 10.96
CA GLN A 23 10.21 -3.68 10.74
C GLN A 23 10.49 -4.36 9.39
N LEU A 24 9.74 -5.42 9.05
CA LEU A 24 9.91 -6.11 7.77
C LEU A 24 9.53 -5.23 6.58
N TYR A 25 8.42 -4.50 6.68
CA TYR A 25 8.00 -3.57 5.63
C TYR A 25 9.05 -2.47 5.41
N GLU A 26 9.55 -1.87 6.49
CA GLU A 26 10.53 -0.79 6.44
C GLU A 26 11.85 -1.25 5.81
N ALA A 27 12.38 -2.40 6.26
CA ALA A 27 13.58 -2.99 5.69
C ALA A 27 13.42 -3.31 4.20
N THR A 28 12.26 -3.84 3.82
CA THR A 28 11.91 -4.10 2.42
C THR A 28 11.88 -2.81 1.62
N TYR A 29 11.20 -1.78 2.12
CA TYR A 29 11.04 -0.51 1.43
C TYR A 29 12.38 0.18 1.19
N ARG A 30 13.26 0.23 2.20
CA ARG A 30 14.61 0.78 2.06
C ARG A 30 15.45 -0.02 1.06
N LYS A 31 15.36 -1.35 1.08
CA LYS A 31 16.07 -2.20 0.11
C LYS A 31 15.64 -1.92 -1.33
N HIS A 32 14.37 -1.58 -1.55
CA HIS A 32 13.84 -1.14 -2.85
C HIS A 32 13.95 0.38 -3.07
N GLY A 33 14.75 1.07 -2.27
CA GLY A 33 15.15 2.46 -2.51
C GLY A 33 14.13 3.51 -2.10
N LEU A 34 13.17 3.21 -1.23
CA LEU A 34 12.30 4.24 -0.64
C LEU A 34 13.10 5.16 0.27
N GLN A 35 12.95 6.47 0.09
CA GLN A 35 13.70 7.52 0.80
C GLN A 35 12.77 8.57 1.41
N ILE A 36 13.35 9.44 2.26
CA ILE A 36 12.65 10.59 2.84
C ILE A 36 12.04 11.44 1.73
N GLY A 37 10.74 11.76 1.85
CA GLY A 37 10.01 12.58 0.87
C GLY A 37 9.46 11.83 -0.36
N ASP A 38 9.79 10.55 -0.54
CA ASP A 38 9.10 9.71 -1.52
C ASP A 38 7.64 9.51 -1.11
N ARG A 39 6.77 9.24 -2.08
CA ARG A 39 5.35 8.99 -1.83
C ARG A 39 5.03 7.50 -1.98
N VAL A 40 4.25 6.98 -1.04
CA VAL A 40 3.64 5.64 -1.14
C VAL A 40 2.13 5.83 -1.22
N ALA A 41 1.54 5.39 -2.33
CA ALA A 41 0.10 5.39 -2.53
C ALA A 41 -0.51 4.05 -2.11
N CYS A 42 -1.72 4.10 -1.58
CA CYS A 42 -2.46 2.93 -1.15
C CYS A 42 -3.91 2.98 -1.66
N GLN A 43 -4.41 1.86 -2.15
CA GLN A 43 -5.83 1.64 -2.42
C GLN A 43 -6.22 0.30 -1.82
N MET A 44 -6.65 0.34 -0.55
CA MET A 44 -6.87 -0.84 0.28
C MET A 44 -8.20 -0.73 1.03
N SER A 45 -8.79 -1.88 1.31
CA SER A 45 -9.81 -2.05 2.35
C SER A 45 -9.23 -1.79 3.75
N ASN A 46 -10.08 -1.78 4.79
CA ASN A 46 -9.65 -1.71 6.20
C ASN A 46 -8.92 -3.00 6.63
N ARG A 47 -7.67 -3.18 6.18
CA ARG A 47 -6.84 -4.35 6.49
C ARG A 47 -5.59 -3.97 7.27
N LYS A 48 -5.04 -4.94 8.01
CA LYS A 48 -3.81 -4.76 8.78
C LYS A 48 -2.62 -4.34 7.91
N GLU A 49 -2.56 -4.83 6.67
CA GLU A 49 -1.48 -4.50 5.73
C GLU A 49 -1.42 -2.99 5.44
N ALA A 50 -2.56 -2.28 5.42
CA ALA A 50 -2.58 -0.83 5.26
C ALA A 50 -1.88 -0.11 6.43
N ILE A 51 -2.12 -0.56 7.66
CA ILE A 51 -1.50 0.01 8.86
C ILE A 51 0.00 -0.29 8.89
N PHE A 52 0.39 -1.52 8.57
CA PHE A 52 1.80 -1.91 8.55
C PHE A 52 2.58 -1.11 7.50
N ALA A 53 2.02 -1.02 6.30
CA ALA A 53 2.60 -0.24 5.20
C ALA A 53 2.68 1.25 5.52
N CYS A 54 1.63 1.83 6.10
CA CYS A 54 1.61 3.22 6.51
C CYS A 54 2.70 3.51 7.54
N LEU A 55 2.76 2.72 8.61
CA LEU A 55 3.74 2.94 9.69
C LEU A 55 5.19 2.78 9.21
N ALA A 56 5.45 1.81 8.34
CA ALA A 56 6.78 1.62 7.73
C ALA A 56 7.14 2.77 6.76
N THR A 57 6.16 3.30 6.04
CA THR A 57 6.37 4.47 5.16
C THR A 57 6.78 5.68 5.99
N VAL A 58 6.02 5.99 7.04
CA VAL A 58 6.27 7.19 7.85
C VAL A 58 7.52 7.05 8.74
N SER A 59 7.93 5.85 9.13
CA SER A 59 9.19 5.65 9.86
C SER A 59 10.43 5.98 9.02
N ILE A 60 10.35 5.79 7.70
CA ILE A 60 11.39 6.19 6.72
C ILE A 60 11.36 7.70 6.44
N GLY A 61 10.32 8.42 6.88
CA GLY A 61 10.11 9.80 6.44
C GLY A 61 9.55 9.92 5.02
N ALA A 62 9.09 8.82 4.43
CA ALA A 62 8.29 8.87 3.23
C ALA A 62 6.85 9.31 3.58
N ILE A 63 6.12 9.73 2.56
CA ILE A 63 4.81 10.36 2.67
C ILE A 63 3.74 9.35 2.25
N TRP A 64 2.77 9.09 3.13
CA TRP A 64 1.69 8.17 2.85
C TRP A 64 0.50 8.87 2.18
N GLY A 65 -0.02 8.31 1.11
CA GLY A 65 -1.25 8.74 0.47
C GLY A 65 -2.21 7.58 0.26
N SER A 66 -3.51 7.84 0.37
CA SER A 66 -4.53 6.81 0.14
C SER A 66 -5.62 7.32 -0.80
N ALA A 67 -6.06 6.45 -1.71
CA ALA A 67 -7.25 6.63 -2.52
C ALA A 67 -8.31 5.63 -2.05
N VAL A 68 -9.56 6.08 -1.99
CA VAL A 68 -10.63 5.26 -1.44
C VAL A 68 -10.94 4.09 -2.39
N PRO A 69 -11.02 2.84 -1.89
CA PRO A 69 -11.04 1.65 -2.75
C PRO A 69 -12.26 1.55 -3.68
N TYR A 70 -13.38 2.21 -3.37
CA TYR A 70 -14.58 2.22 -4.21
C TYR A 70 -14.55 3.25 -5.35
N PHE A 71 -13.49 4.04 -5.49
CA PHE A 71 -13.33 4.90 -6.66
C PHE A 71 -13.12 4.06 -7.92
N GLY A 72 -13.86 4.39 -8.98
CA GLY A 72 -13.66 3.79 -10.28
C GLY A 72 -12.28 4.14 -10.86
N ALA A 73 -11.87 3.37 -11.86
CA ALA A 73 -10.57 3.44 -12.53
C ALA A 73 -10.03 4.86 -12.71
N GLN A 74 -10.82 5.74 -13.32
CA GLN A 74 -10.40 7.09 -13.68
C GLN A 74 -10.22 7.99 -12.46
N ALA A 75 -11.14 7.93 -11.49
CA ALA A 75 -11.05 8.73 -10.26
C ALA A 75 -9.86 8.29 -9.39
N ALA A 76 -9.65 6.99 -9.22
CA ALA A 76 -8.51 6.44 -8.50
C ALA A 76 -7.19 6.83 -9.19
N THR A 77 -7.10 6.66 -10.51
CA THR A 77 -5.91 7.03 -11.29
C THR A 77 -5.60 8.53 -11.20
N ASN A 78 -6.62 9.40 -11.28
CA ASN A 78 -6.42 10.85 -11.18
C ASN A 78 -5.87 11.27 -9.81
N ILE A 79 -6.24 10.58 -8.74
CA ILE A 79 -5.75 10.86 -7.38
C ILE A 79 -4.33 10.31 -7.21
N ILE A 80 -4.13 9.05 -7.57
CA ILE A 80 -2.85 8.34 -7.39
C ILE A 80 -1.76 8.97 -8.26
N SER A 81 -2.05 9.29 -9.53
CA SER A 81 -1.07 9.93 -10.42
C SER A 81 -0.60 11.29 -9.91
N LYS A 82 -1.49 12.10 -9.33
CA LYS A 82 -1.14 13.42 -8.74
C LYS A 82 -0.22 13.33 -7.52
N MET A 83 -0.18 12.19 -6.83
CA MET A 83 0.77 11.97 -5.73
C MET A 83 2.18 11.70 -6.25
N GLU A 84 2.32 11.33 -7.54
CA GLU A 84 3.55 10.82 -8.14
C GLU A 84 4.25 9.78 -7.23
N PRO A 85 3.55 8.70 -6.84
CA PRO A 85 4.06 7.73 -5.89
C PRO A 85 5.17 6.90 -6.51
N LYS A 86 6.13 6.52 -5.66
CA LYS A 86 7.17 5.53 -5.97
C LYS A 86 6.62 4.12 -5.82
N PHE A 87 5.87 3.85 -4.75
CA PHE A 87 5.21 2.56 -4.52
C PHE A 87 3.69 2.71 -4.50
N LEU A 88 2.99 1.75 -5.08
CA LEU A 88 1.54 1.59 -4.98
C LEU A 88 1.21 0.27 -4.30
N ILE A 89 0.36 0.30 -3.30
CA ILE A 89 -0.12 -0.89 -2.58
C ILE A 89 -1.62 -1.01 -2.81
N VAL A 90 -2.06 -2.15 -3.33
CA VAL A 90 -3.44 -2.37 -3.76
C VAL A 90 -3.98 -3.67 -3.19
N VAL A 91 -5.22 -3.67 -2.70
CA VAL A 91 -5.97 -4.91 -2.48
C VAL A 91 -6.55 -5.38 -3.81
N ASP A 92 -6.77 -6.68 -3.96
CA ASP A 92 -7.45 -7.25 -5.12
C ASP A 92 -8.94 -6.87 -5.21
N ARG A 93 -9.66 -6.94 -4.09
CA ARG A 93 -11.06 -6.52 -4.00
C ARG A 93 -11.38 -5.80 -2.69
N HIS A 94 -12.44 -5.02 -2.74
CA HIS A 94 -13.05 -4.36 -1.59
C HIS A 94 -14.54 -4.72 -1.51
N LEU A 95 -15.03 -4.93 -0.28
CA LEU A 95 -16.44 -5.11 0.02
C LEU A 95 -16.91 -3.89 0.83
N ASP A 96 -18.00 -3.28 0.39
CA ASP A 96 -18.66 -2.18 1.08
C ASP A 96 -20.18 -2.33 0.94
N GLY A 97 -20.88 -2.50 2.06
CA GLY A 97 -22.32 -2.70 2.11
C GLY A 97 -22.79 -3.93 1.32
N GLY A 98 -21.96 -4.98 1.25
CA GLY A 98 -22.26 -6.19 0.48
C GLY A 98 -22.04 -6.07 -1.03
N LYS A 99 -21.56 -4.92 -1.51
CA LYS A 99 -21.14 -4.74 -2.91
C LYS A 99 -19.65 -4.99 -3.05
N GLU A 100 -19.29 -5.82 -4.03
CA GLU A 100 -17.88 -6.07 -4.39
C GLU A 100 -17.36 -5.06 -5.42
N TYR A 101 -16.17 -4.55 -5.15
CA TYR A 101 -15.39 -3.68 -6.03
C TYR A 101 -14.09 -4.40 -6.37
N ASN A 102 -13.95 -4.83 -7.63
CA ASN A 102 -12.73 -5.46 -8.12
C ASN A 102 -11.72 -4.38 -8.56
N ILE A 103 -10.64 -4.23 -7.80
CA ILE A 103 -9.63 -3.21 -8.06
C ILE A 103 -8.68 -3.67 -9.17
N LEU A 104 -8.50 -4.99 -9.33
CA LEU A 104 -7.62 -5.55 -10.35
C LEU A 104 -8.06 -5.20 -11.77
N ASP A 105 -9.35 -5.07 -12.02
CA ASP A 105 -9.92 -4.78 -13.36
C ASP A 105 -9.37 -3.47 -13.97
N HIS A 106 -8.95 -2.53 -13.12
CA HIS A 106 -8.42 -1.25 -13.56
C HIS A 106 -6.99 -0.98 -13.10
N LEU A 107 -6.34 -1.95 -12.44
CA LEU A 107 -4.98 -1.81 -11.95
C LEU A 107 -4.00 -1.48 -13.08
N LYS A 108 -4.12 -2.16 -14.23
CA LYS A 108 -3.26 -1.88 -15.39
C LYS A 108 -3.40 -0.43 -15.86
N PHE A 109 -4.63 0.06 -16.01
CA PHE A 109 -4.89 1.44 -16.44
C PHE A 109 -4.27 2.46 -15.48
N MET A 110 -4.43 2.23 -14.18
CA MET A 110 -3.87 3.09 -13.13
C MET A 110 -2.35 3.10 -13.12
N VAL A 111 -1.74 1.93 -13.30
CA VAL A 111 -0.28 1.78 -13.37
C VAL A 111 0.27 2.42 -14.63
N ASP A 112 -0.37 2.25 -15.78
CA ASP A 112 0.03 2.89 -17.04
C ASP A 112 -0.11 4.43 -16.96
N GLY A 113 -1.12 4.93 -16.24
CA GLY A 113 -1.34 6.35 -15.98
C GLY A 113 -0.45 6.98 -14.90
N THR A 114 0.42 6.21 -14.23
CA THR A 114 1.27 6.70 -13.12
C THR A 114 2.75 6.35 -13.32
N PRO A 115 3.47 6.97 -14.28
CA PRO A 115 4.83 6.55 -14.67
C PRO A 115 5.87 6.52 -13.54
N SER A 116 5.67 7.29 -12.45
CA SER A 116 6.55 7.35 -11.29
C SER A 116 6.67 6.03 -10.51
N LEU A 117 5.75 5.07 -10.70
CA LEU A 117 5.75 3.83 -9.93
C LEU A 117 6.95 2.95 -10.23
N GLU A 118 7.76 2.66 -9.21
CA GLU A 118 8.83 1.68 -9.24
C GLU A 118 8.40 0.32 -8.69
N LYS A 119 7.34 0.26 -7.87
CA LYS A 119 6.71 -0.98 -7.39
C LYS A 119 5.19 -0.90 -7.31
N VAL A 120 4.54 -1.99 -7.69
CA VAL A 120 3.11 -2.22 -7.53
C VAL A 120 2.94 -3.49 -6.68
N ILE A 121 2.39 -3.34 -5.49
CA ILE A 121 2.34 -4.37 -4.45
C ILE A 121 0.90 -4.81 -4.27
N ILE A 122 0.61 -6.05 -4.64
CA ILE A 122 -0.74 -6.62 -4.63
C ILE A 122 -0.94 -7.40 -3.34
N VAL A 123 -1.98 -7.04 -2.59
CA VAL A 123 -2.42 -7.71 -1.38
C VAL A 123 -3.65 -8.56 -1.70
N PRO A 124 -3.50 -9.89 -1.78
CA PRO A 124 -4.63 -10.77 -2.06
C PRO A 124 -5.55 -10.86 -0.84
N SER A 125 -6.84 -10.64 -1.04
CA SER A 125 -7.89 -10.88 -0.04
C SER A 125 -8.48 -12.28 -0.16
N ARG A 126 -8.27 -12.98 -1.29
CA ARG A 126 -8.84 -14.30 -1.58
C ARG A 126 -7.80 -15.23 -2.22
N ARG A 127 -8.03 -16.55 -2.13
CA ARG A 127 -7.06 -17.56 -2.59
C ARG A 127 -6.89 -17.56 -4.10
N GLU A 128 -7.96 -17.29 -4.84
CA GLU A 128 -7.99 -17.28 -6.29
C GLU A 128 -7.00 -16.25 -6.85
N THR A 129 -6.88 -15.11 -6.18
CA THR A 129 -5.95 -14.04 -6.56
C THR A 129 -4.49 -14.51 -6.55
N LEU A 130 -4.12 -15.42 -5.65
CA LEU A 130 -2.75 -15.97 -5.61
C LEU A 130 -2.39 -16.79 -6.86
N SER A 131 -3.38 -17.27 -7.62
CA SER A 131 -3.17 -17.99 -8.88
C SER A 131 -3.22 -17.11 -10.13
N MET A 132 -3.53 -15.82 -9.98
CA MET A 132 -3.59 -14.89 -11.11
C MET A 132 -2.19 -14.47 -11.58
N ASP A 133 -2.07 -14.21 -12.88
CA ASP A 133 -0.85 -13.67 -13.49
C ASP A 133 -0.93 -12.15 -13.63
N PHE A 134 0.04 -11.45 -13.04
CA PHE A 134 0.21 -10.00 -13.11
C PHE A 134 1.44 -9.57 -13.91
N SER A 135 2.10 -10.49 -14.65
CA SER A 135 3.29 -10.21 -15.47
C SER A 135 3.09 -9.08 -16.49
N HIS A 136 1.86 -8.87 -16.94
CA HIS A 136 1.45 -7.81 -17.86
C HIS A 136 1.32 -6.42 -17.20
N ILE A 137 1.38 -6.35 -15.87
CA ILE A 137 1.40 -5.11 -15.08
C ILE A 137 2.84 -4.85 -14.67
N ARG A 138 3.41 -3.74 -15.17
CA ARG A 138 4.80 -3.36 -14.88
C ARG A 138 5.05 -3.26 -13.38
N ASN A 139 6.23 -3.71 -12.96
CA ASN A 139 6.71 -3.61 -11.58
C ASN A 139 5.79 -4.26 -10.52
N SER A 140 4.87 -5.14 -10.93
CA SER A 140 3.91 -5.78 -10.03
C SER A 140 4.50 -7.00 -9.31
N CYS A 141 4.07 -7.21 -8.09
CA CYS A 141 4.38 -8.40 -7.29
C CYS A 141 3.38 -8.58 -6.16
N PHE A 142 3.24 -9.82 -5.67
CA PHE A 142 2.50 -10.06 -4.43
C PHE A 142 3.27 -9.56 -3.21
N ILE A 143 2.54 -9.07 -2.21
CA ILE A 143 3.11 -8.53 -0.98
C ILE A 143 4.04 -9.51 -0.27
N ASN A 144 3.69 -10.79 -0.20
CA ASN A 144 4.55 -11.79 0.45
C ASN A 144 5.90 -11.89 -0.26
N ASN A 145 5.90 -12.01 -1.60
CA ASN A 145 7.13 -12.07 -2.39
C ASN A 145 7.96 -10.78 -2.24
N PHE A 146 7.29 -9.63 -2.14
CA PHE A 146 7.95 -8.36 -1.90
C PHE A 146 8.64 -8.34 -0.53
N LEU A 147 7.91 -8.67 0.54
CA LEU A 147 8.42 -8.64 1.90
C LEU A 147 9.53 -9.66 2.16
N GLU A 148 9.48 -10.84 1.53
CA GLU A 148 10.58 -11.82 1.62
C GLU A 148 11.91 -11.23 1.16
N THR A 149 11.90 -10.27 0.22
CA THR A 149 13.13 -9.63 -0.21
C THR A 149 13.77 -8.76 0.87
N GLY A 150 13.01 -8.27 1.86
CA GLY A 150 13.55 -7.46 2.97
C GLY A 150 14.36 -8.25 3.99
N LYS A 151 14.26 -9.59 3.99
CA LYS A 151 15.04 -10.45 4.88
C LYS A 151 16.49 -10.57 4.41
N LEU A 152 17.39 -10.72 5.36
CA LEU A 152 18.79 -11.06 5.13
C LEU A 152 18.94 -12.55 4.76
N GLN A 153 20.13 -12.96 4.33
CA GLN A 153 20.39 -14.34 3.90
C GLN A 153 20.16 -15.38 5.01
N ASP A 154 20.33 -14.98 6.27
CA ASP A 154 20.07 -15.80 7.45
C ASP A 154 18.59 -15.78 7.88
N GLY A 155 17.73 -15.09 7.13
CA GLY A 155 16.31 -14.91 7.43
C GLY A 155 16.00 -13.81 8.45
N SER A 156 17.01 -13.16 9.02
CA SER A 156 16.81 -12.05 9.96
C SER A 156 16.34 -10.78 9.25
N VAL A 157 15.70 -9.89 10.00
CA VAL A 157 15.23 -8.59 9.50
C VAL A 157 16.10 -7.49 10.11
N PRO A 158 16.62 -6.54 9.32
CA PRO A 158 17.33 -5.38 9.82
C PRO A 158 16.52 -4.63 10.89
N PRO A 159 17.17 -3.99 11.89
CA PRO A 159 16.46 -3.26 12.93
C PRO A 159 15.67 -2.09 12.33
N LEU A 160 14.47 -1.83 12.86
CA LEU A 160 13.62 -0.72 12.44
C LEU A 160 14.28 0.62 12.82
N VAL A 161 14.46 1.51 11.84
CA VAL A 161 15.05 2.84 12.04
C VAL A 161 14.00 3.93 11.80
N PHE A 162 13.88 4.86 12.75
CA PHE A 162 12.97 6.00 12.67
C PHE A 162 13.75 7.27 12.31
N GLU A 163 13.47 7.84 11.15
CA GLU A 163 14.07 9.11 10.75
C GLU A 163 13.66 10.26 11.68
N GLN A 164 14.62 11.12 12.03
CA GLN A 164 14.39 12.28 12.86
C GLN A 164 14.25 13.52 11.97
N LEU A 165 13.03 14.02 11.83
CA LEU A 165 12.68 15.04 10.84
C LEU A 165 12.09 16.30 11.50
N PRO A 166 12.14 17.47 10.83
CA PRO A 166 11.49 18.67 11.33
C PRO A 166 10.00 18.46 11.54
N ALA A 167 9.41 19.19 12.50
CA ALA A 167 7.97 19.12 12.77
C ALA A 167 7.09 19.49 11.56
N SER A 168 7.63 20.22 10.59
CA SER A 168 6.96 20.60 9.34
C SER A 168 7.06 19.55 8.23
N HIS A 169 7.75 18.43 8.46
CA HIS A 169 7.89 17.36 7.47
C HIS A 169 6.52 16.74 7.14
N PRO A 170 6.13 16.62 5.86
CA PRO A 170 4.86 16.03 5.50
C PRO A 170 4.81 14.53 5.82
N VAL A 171 3.70 14.08 6.39
CA VAL A 171 3.48 12.65 6.73
C VAL A 171 2.40 12.04 5.84
N PHE A 172 1.34 12.80 5.55
CA PHE A 172 0.17 12.33 4.81
C PHE A 172 -0.21 13.24 3.64
N LEU A 173 -0.62 12.63 2.54
CA LEU A 173 -1.34 13.27 1.43
C LEU A 173 -2.79 12.78 1.41
N SER A 174 -3.71 13.66 1.79
CA SER A 174 -5.15 13.37 1.82
C SER A 174 -5.89 14.26 0.82
N PHE A 175 -6.58 13.63 -0.12
CA PHE A 175 -7.42 14.34 -1.09
C PHE A 175 -8.81 14.55 -0.50
N THR A 176 -9.30 15.80 -0.57
CA THR A 176 -10.64 16.16 -0.12
C THR A 176 -11.56 16.33 -1.32
N SER A 177 -12.85 16.06 -1.14
CA SER A 177 -13.88 16.30 -2.16
C SER A 177 -14.11 17.81 -2.32
N GLY A 178 -13.28 18.46 -3.12
CA GLY A 178 -13.48 19.86 -3.50
C GLY A 178 -14.85 20.06 -4.15
N THR A 179 -15.51 21.18 -3.85
CA THR A 179 -16.89 21.50 -4.27
C THR A 179 -17.08 21.70 -5.79
N SER A 180 -16.01 21.61 -6.59
CA SER A 180 -16.04 21.92 -8.03
C SER A 180 -15.89 20.72 -8.96
N GLY A 181 -15.83 19.49 -8.44
CA GLY A 181 -15.69 18.28 -9.25
C GLY A 181 -14.30 18.15 -9.87
N ILE A 182 -13.77 16.93 -9.88
CA ILE A 182 -12.58 16.61 -10.67
C ILE A 182 -13.04 16.62 -12.13
N VAL A 183 -12.76 17.71 -12.85
CA VAL A 183 -12.94 17.82 -14.31
C VAL A 183 -11.80 17.06 -15.00
#